data_AF-A0A524LYC0-F1
#
_entry.id   AF-A0A524LYC0-F1
#
_cell.length_a   1.000
_cell.length_b   1.000
_cell.length_c   1.000
_cell.angle_alpha   90.00
_cell.angle_beta   90.00
_cell.angle_gamma   90.00
#
_symmetry.space_group_name_H-M   'P 1'
#
loop_
_entity.id
_entity.type
_entity.pdbx_description
1 polymer ?
#
loop_
_entity_poly.entity_id
_entity_poly.type
_entity_poly.pdbx_seq_one_letter_code
_entity_poly.pdbx_strand_id
1 'polypeptide(L)'
;YPHDYMCGRFLDGLGDWNSNTPESITYTAAATIANGASFYIIDRQLPDGTLEERAYKMAEEVFGFVQARHNVVVDTHHVPEVAVYHSYSHQMGDKLQFFPYPKLRQDRMAPFEGASRMFMHHARHYTSIRTQTLAREVDKYKLVIVPETEFLEDETVARLTAYVESGGRLLITQSPSEEAGVHPGLLDLAGVELECFSPLNYCYFGDLPEPAAAGGHSAFVKPINGATEIVKMIAPLRAGKGGAQFGHGRAPAHGYEGYPAATERQVGSGSVVYCALPIFGEYWRRPNLHTRGLLFTLLDRILPHPIVRVDTKAQLESTTMRKADDLIVHLVNHSGREVLLGNWYPLTEYMPIIRNIEVGIRAAGASMSLRLQPSDVELTPILENGYARVTVPELEYMQSLVIPGYFA
;
A
#
# COMPACT_ATOMS: atom_id res chain seq x y z
N TYR A 1 12.25 7.09 10.23
CA TYR A 1 12.08 8.36 9.49
C TYR A 1 11.07 9.20 10.24
N PRO A 2 11.51 10.13 11.11
CA PRO A 2 10.56 11.09 11.66
C PRO A 2 10.06 11.94 10.50
N HIS A 3 8.74 11.99 10.36
CA HIS A 3 8.04 12.90 9.48
C HIS A 3 6.89 13.48 10.30
N ASP A 4 6.47 14.69 9.95
CA ASP A 4 5.42 15.38 10.68
C ASP A 4 4.22 15.58 9.76
N TYR A 5 3.02 15.41 10.31
CA TYR A 5 1.77 15.67 9.61
C TYR A 5 1.03 16.83 10.26
N MET A 6 0.81 17.88 9.47
CA MET A 6 0.02 19.03 9.86
C MET A 6 -1.45 18.79 9.54
N CYS A 7 -2.32 18.88 10.54
CA CYS A 7 -3.76 18.89 10.34
C CYS A 7 -4.33 20.29 10.63
N GLY A 8 -5.10 20.85 9.69
CA GLY A 8 -5.84 22.09 9.95
C GLY A 8 -7.06 21.83 10.81
N ARG A 9 -7.25 22.62 11.86
CA ARG A 9 -8.49 22.53 12.65
C ARG A 9 -9.75 23.01 11.91
N PHE A 10 -9.59 23.54 10.71
CA PHE A 10 -10.63 24.26 9.97
C PHE A 10 -11.38 23.32 9.03
N LEU A 11 -12.67 23.55 8.87
CA LEU A 11 -13.55 22.72 8.05
C LEU A 11 -13.24 22.88 6.55
N ASP A 12 -13.13 24.12 6.06
CA ASP A 12 -12.86 24.44 4.65
C ASP A 12 -11.55 25.24 4.48
N GLY A 13 -10.43 24.63 4.90
CA GLY A 13 -9.10 25.21 4.75
C GLY A 13 -8.77 26.37 5.69
N LEU A 14 -7.55 26.91 5.57
CA LEU A 14 -6.99 27.90 6.52
C LEU A 14 -7.72 29.26 6.56
N GLY A 15 -8.58 29.52 5.58
CA GLY A 15 -9.39 30.74 5.50
C GLY A 15 -10.69 30.67 6.30
N ASP A 16 -11.16 29.46 6.60
CA ASP A 16 -12.39 29.22 7.36
C ASP A 16 -12.15 29.43 8.86
N TRP A 17 -13.24 29.61 9.61
CA TRP A 17 -13.24 29.64 11.06
C TRP A 17 -14.04 28.48 11.66
N ASN A 18 -14.89 27.80 10.89
CA ASN A 18 -15.56 26.59 11.36
C ASN A 18 -14.54 25.50 11.69
N SER A 19 -14.77 24.80 12.80
CA SER A 19 -13.94 23.65 13.17
C SER A 19 -14.27 22.48 12.27
N ASN A 20 -13.24 21.76 11.83
CA ASN A 20 -13.41 20.40 11.33
C ASN A 20 -13.92 19.52 12.48
N THR A 21 -14.50 18.38 12.15
CA THR A 21 -15.11 17.50 13.15
C THR A 21 -14.03 16.80 13.98
N PRO A 22 -14.25 16.58 15.31
CA PRO A 22 -13.36 15.77 16.12
C PRO A 22 -13.09 14.39 15.54
N GLU A 23 -14.08 13.79 14.87
CA GLU A 23 -13.97 12.52 14.15
C GLU A 23 -12.86 12.58 13.08
N SER A 24 -12.88 13.61 12.23
CA SER A 24 -11.91 13.79 11.14
C SER A 24 -10.50 13.98 11.67
N ILE A 25 -10.35 14.82 12.69
CA ILE A 25 -9.04 15.16 13.24
C ILE A 25 -8.49 13.98 14.05
N THR A 26 -9.33 13.27 14.82
CA THR A 26 -8.93 12.07 15.58
C THR A 26 -8.53 10.93 14.65
N TYR A 27 -9.29 10.69 13.58
CA TYR A 27 -8.92 9.74 12.52
C TYR A 27 -7.57 10.09 11.88
N THR A 28 -7.38 11.36 11.53
CA THR A 28 -6.12 11.84 10.94
C THR A 28 -4.94 11.67 11.92
N ALA A 29 -5.15 11.97 13.20
CA ALA A 29 -4.15 11.76 14.24
C ALA A 29 -3.80 10.28 14.39
N ALA A 30 -4.79 9.38 14.41
CA ALA A 30 -4.60 7.94 14.45
C ALA A 30 -3.75 7.42 13.29
N ALA A 31 -4.11 7.75 12.04
CA ALA A 31 -3.35 7.34 10.85
C ALA A 31 -1.91 7.87 10.88
N THR A 32 -1.72 9.10 11.37
CA THR A 32 -0.40 9.74 11.50
C THR A 32 0.48 9.00 12.52
N ILE A 33 0.02 8.90 13.77
CA ILE A 33 0.86 8.36 14.85
C ILE A 33 1.11 6.85 14.70
N ALA A 34 0.18 6.11 14.07
CA ALA A 34 0.36 4.69 13.75
C ALA A 34 1.50 4.43 12.75
N ASN A 35 1.88 5.43 11.95
CA ASN A 35 3.01 5.38 11.02
C ASN A 35 4.28 6.01 11.60
N GLY A 36 4.31 6.30 12.90
CA GLY A 36 5.47 6.89 13.58
C GLY A 36 5.73 8.36 13.22
N ALA A 37 4.72 9.08 12.73
CA ALA A 37 4.81 10.52 12.49
C ALA A 37 4.39 11.35 13.71
N SER A 38 4.96 12.55 13.82
CA SER A 38 4.45 13.55 14.77
C SER A 38 3.19 14.20 14.22
N PHE A 39 2.15 14.28 15.05
CA PHE A 39 0.90 14.95 14.70
C PHE A 39 0.83 16.33 15.35
N TYR A 40 0.47 17.36 14.57
CA TYR A 40 0.23 18.69 15.09
C TYR A 40 -0.95 19.38 14.39
N ILE A 41 -1.63 20.24 15.14
CA ILE A 41 -2.77 21.01 14.65
C ILE A 41 -2.32 22.42 14.32
N ILE A 42 -2.67 22.91 13.14
CA ILE A 42 -2.55 24.33 12.79
C ILE A 42 -3.83 25.08 13.13
N ASP A 43 -3.65 26.22 13.81
CA ASP A 43 -4.69 27.15 14.24
C ASP A 43 -4.27 28.59 13.89
N ARG A 44 -5.21 29.52 14.00
CA ARG A 44 -5.07 30.96 13.82
C ARG A 44 -5.54 31.70 15.06
N GLN A 45 -4.72 32.64 15.49
CA GLN A 45 -5.07 33.60 16.54
C GLN A 45 -6.09 34.62 16.03
N LEU A 46 -6.94 35.06 16.95
CA LEU A 46 -7.75 36.26 16.81
C LEU A 46 -6.83 37.50 16.80
N PRO A 47 -7.30 38.67 16.30
CA PRO A 47 -6.47 39.87 16.24
C PRO A 47 -5.90 40.34 17.59
N ASP A 48 -6.50 39.93 18.70
CA ASP A 48 -6.04 40.21 20.06
C ASP A 48 -5.01 39.19 20.60
N GLY A 49 -4.62 38.21 19.78
CA GLY A 49 -3.65 37.16 20.11
C GLY A 49 -4.24 35.92 20.79
N THR A 50 -5.55 35.89 21.06
CA THR A 50 -6.21 34.74 21.70
C THR A 50 -6.60 33.65 20.68
N LEU A 51 -6.90 32.44 21.16
CA LEU A 51 -7.49 31.37 20.35
C LEU A 51 -8.95 31.14 20.78
N GLU A 52 -9.78 30.63 19.87
CA GLU A 52 -11.18 30.34 20.17
C GLU A 52 -11.33 29.17 21.15
N GLU A 53 -12.27 29.28 22.10
CA GLU A 53 -12.54 28.23 23.10
C GLU A 53 -12.87 26.87 22.45
N ARG A 54 -13.60 26.88 21.33
CA ARG A 54 -13.91 25.66 20.56
C ARG A 54 -12.67 24.95 20.02
N ALA A 55 -11.62 25.70 19.70
CA ALA A 55 -10.37 25.13 19.21
C ALA A 55 -9.63 24.41 20.33
N TYR A 56 -9.58 25.00 21.53
CA TYR A 56 -9.02 24.36 22.72
C TYR A 56 -9.77 23.08 23.10
N LYS A 57 -11.11 23.09 23.09
CA LYS A 57 -11.92 21.90 23.42
C LYS A 57 -11.64 20.73 22.48
N MET A 58 -11.61 21.00 21.17
CA MET A 58 -11.28 19.98 20.18
C MET A 58 -9.82 19.50 20.31
N ALA A 59 -8.88 20.42 20.58
CA ALA A 59 -7.49 20.04 20.81
C ALA A 59 -7.33 19.16 22.06
N GLU A 60 -8.03 19.46 23.16
CA GLU A 60 -8.03 18.65 24.38
C GLU A 60 -8.51 17.22 24.11
N GLU A 61 -9.60 17.07 23.35
CA GLU A 61 -10.14 15.76 22.96
C GLU A 61 -9.13 14.96 22.10
N VAL A 62 -8.64 15.56 21.01
CA VAL A 62 -7.72 14.90 20.06
C VAL A 62 -6.39 14.58 20.72
N PHE A 63 -5.78 15.51 21.45
CA PHE A 63 -4.50 15.25 22.12
C PHE A 63 -4.65 14.36 23.34
N GLY A 64 -5.82 14.29 23.99
CA GLY A 64 -6.14 13.25 24.96
C GLY A 64 -6.07 11.85 24.34
N PHE A 65 -6.63 11.69 23.14
CA PHE A 65 -6.53 10.45 22.36
C PHE A 65 -5.08 10.08 22.00
N VAL A 66 -4.28 11.05 21.56
CA VAL A 66 -2.85 10.86 21.23
C VAL A 66 -2.05 10.50 22.49
N GLN A 67 -2.24 11.24 23.58
CA GLN A 67 -1.52 11.07 24.84
C GLN A 67 -1.77 9.67 25.44
N ALA A 68 -2.99 9.15 25.36
CA ALA A 68 -3.31 7.80 25.81
C ALA A 68 -2.49 6.71 25.09
N ARG A 69 -1.97 7.00 23.88
CA ARG A 69 -1.19 6.07 23.04
C ARG A 69 0.30 6.38 23.00
N HIS A 70 0.76 7.40 23.73
CA HIS A 70 2.15 7.88 23.73
C HIS A 70 3.17 6.75 23.86
N ASN A 71 2.95 5.81 24.79
CA ASN A 71 3.89 4.73 25.09
C ASN A 71 4.11 3.74 23.94
N VAL A 72 3.15 3.62 23.01
CA VAL A 72 3.23 2.68 21.88
C VAL A 72 3.57 3.33 20.55
N VAL A 73 3.63 4.66 20.47
CA VAL A 73 3.94 5.38 19.21
C VAL A 73 5.30 6.07 19.24
N VAL A 74 5.80 6.46 20.41
CA VAL A 74 7.11 7.11 20.57
C VAL A 74 8.25 6.10 20.53
N ASP A 75 9.36 6.49 19.89
CA ASP A 75 10.58 5.70 19.69
C ASP A 75 10.34 4.38 18.92
N THR A 76 9.41 4.43 17.98
CA THR A 76 9.07 3.30 17.13
C THR A 76 9.63 3.49 15.72
N HIS A 77 9.85 2.38 15.02
CA HIS A 77 10.21 2.37 13.61
C HIS A 77 9.53 1.21 12.90
N HIS A 78 9.26 1.35 11.60
CA HIS A 78 8.64 0.27 10.83
C HIS A 78 9.49 -1.00 10.88
N VAL A 79 8.83 -2.14 11.04
CA VAL A 79 9.45 -3.44 10.84
C VAL A 79 9.74 -3.62 9.34
N PRO A 80 11.00 -3.80 8.93
CA PRO A 80 11.36 -3.86 7.51
C PRO A 80 10.99 -5.23 6.91
N GLU A 81 9.71 -5.42 6.57
CA GLU A 81 9.25 -6.66 5.91
C GLU A 81 8.92 -6.42 4.43
N VAL A 82 7.98 -5.52 4.14
CA VAL A 82 7.59 -5.13 2.78
C VAL A 82 7.92 -3.67 2.54
N ALA A 83 8.65 -3.39 1.46
CA ALA A 83 8.91 -2.03 0.98
C ALA A 83 8.14 -1.74 -0.32
N VAL A 84 7.59 -0.54 -0.45
CA VAL A 84 7.11 0.00 -1.73
C VAL A 84 8.07 1.12 -2.14
N TYR A 85 8.63 0.98 -3.34
CA TYR A 85 9.60 1.93 -3.84
C TYR A 85 8.94 3.21 -4.35
N HIS A 86 9.33 4.35 -3.79
CA HIS A 86 8.94 5.68 -4.21
C HIS A 86 10.10 6.33 -4.98
N SER A 87 10.08 6.19 -6.30
CA SER A 87 11.11 6.74 -7.19
C SER A 87 10.94 8.24 -7.41
N TYR A 88 11.96 9.02 -7.03
CA TYR A 88 12.00 10.45 -7.34
C TYR A 88 12.15 10.68 -8.85
N SER A 89 12.97 9.89 -9.52
CA SER A 89 13.19 10.00 -10.97
C SER A 89 11.94 9.67 -11.75
N HIS A 90 11.14 8.70 -11.30
CA HIS A 90 9.81 8.46 -11.88
C HIS A 90 8.89 9.66 -11.70
N GLN A 91 8.85 10.26 -10.50
CA GLN A 91 8.05 11.44 -10.24
C GLN A 91 8.44 12.63 -11.15
N MET A 92 9.73 12.80 -11.43
CA MET A 92 10.25 13.95 -12.20
C MET A 92 10.35 13.69 -13.72
N GLY A 93 10.46 12.44 -14.15
CA GLY A 93 10.60 12.05 -15.57
C GLY A 93 12.05 11.99 -16.09
N ASP A 94 12.18 11.67 -17.38
CA ASP A 94 13.41 11.38 -18.16
C ASP A 94 14.51 12.46 -18.15
N LYS A 95 14.27 13.65 -17.58
CA LYS A 95 15.26 14.76 -17.54
C LYS A 95 15.18 15.63 -16.29
N LEU A 96 14.72 15.10 -15.15
CA LEU A 96 14.45 15.90 -13.95
C LEU A 96 13.75 17.20 -14.35
N GLN A 97 12.63 17.10 -15.08
CA GLN A 97 11.95 18.29 -15.60
C GLN A 97 11.83 19.28 -14.44
N PHE A 98 12.59 20.39 -14.48
CA PHE A 98 12.81 21.20 -13.26
C PHE A 98 11.49 21.74 -12.69
N PHE A 99 10.47 21.80 -13.53
CA PHE A 99 9.07 22.02 -13.18
C PHE A 99 8.20 21.12 -14.08
N PRO A 100 7.99 19.83 -13.74
CA PRO A 100 7.05 19.03 -14.51
C PRO A 100 5.66 19.65 -14.34
N TYR A 101 4.84 19.62 -15.38
CA TYR A 101 3.45 20.08 -15.26
C TYR A 101 2.79 19.39 -14.06
N PRO A 102 2.12 20.12 -13.14
CA PRO A 102 1.58 19.54 -11.90
C PRO A 102 0.72 18.29 -12.13
N LYS A 103 -0.08 18.30 -13.20
CA LYS A 103 -0.91 17.16 -13.63
C LYS A 103 -0.07 15.92 -13.95
N LEU A 104 1.02 16.08 -14.72
CA LEU A 104 1.90 14.98 -15.11
C LEU A 104 2.61 14.38 -13.89
N ARG A 105 3.03 15.24 -12.94
CA ARG A 105 3.61 14.79 -11.67
C ARG A 105 2.61 13.97 -10.85
N GLN A 106 1.35 14.41 -10.78
CA GLN A 106 0.28 13.65 -10.11
C GLN A 106 0.01 12.32 -10.81
N ASP A 107 -0.06 12.31 -12.15
CA ASP A 107 -0.32 11.10 -12.92
C ASP A 107 0.78 10.03 -12.74
N ARG A 108 2.05 10.46 -12.63
CA ARG A 108 3.18 9.56 -12.27
C ARG A 108 3.16 9.09 -10.81
N MET A 109 2.43 9.77 -9.93
CA MET A 109 2.26 9.32 -8.54
C MET A 109 1.09 8.36 -8.36
N ALA A 110 0.17 8.30 -9.32
CA ALA A 110 -1.00 7.43 -9.27
C ALA A 110 -0.67 5.96 -8.93
N PRO A 111 0.39 5.31 -9.47
CA PRO A 111 0.70 3.94 -9.08
C PRO A 111 1.15 3.81 -7.62
N PHE A 112 1.97 4.74 -7.12
CA PHE A 112 2.39 4.73 -5.72
C PHE A 112 1.20 4.99 -4.78
N GLU A 113 0.33 5.96 -5.12
CA GLU A 113 -0.88 6.27 -4.37
C GLU A 113 -1.90 5.11 -4.41
N GLY A 114 -2.00 4.43 -5.55
CA GLY A 114 -2.78 3.21 -5.72
C GLY A 114 -2.28 2.08 -4.84
N ALA A 115 -0.96 1.85 -4.77
CA ALA A 115 -0.35 0.89 -3.84
C ALA A 115 -0.64 1.27 -2.39
N SER A 116 -0.44 2.54 -2.02
CA SER A 116 -0.72 3.05 -0.69
C SER A 116 -2.16 2.77 -0.26
N ARG A 117 -3.16 3.22 -1.04
CA ARG A 117 -4.58 2.98 -0.76
C ARG A 117 -4.94 1.50 -0.72
N MET A 118 -4.36 0.71 -1.62
CA MET A 118 -4.63 -0.72 -1.66
C MET A 118 -4.14 -1.43 -0.41
N PHE A 119 -2.97 -1.07 0.12
CA PHE A 119 -2.42 -1.68 1.32
C PHE A 119 -3.10 -1.14 2.59
N MET A 120 -3.26 0.18 2.66
CA MET A 120 -3.88 0.90 3.77
C MET A 120 -5.32 0.46 4.03
N HIS A 121 -6.15 0.25 3.00
CA HIS A 121 -7.55 -0.14 3.19
C HIS A 121 -7.76 -1.66 3.42
N HIS A 122 -6.70 -2.47 3.34
CA HIS A 122 -6.82 -3.94 3.36
C HIS A 122 -5.84 -4.60 4.33
N ALA A 123 -5.46 -3.86 5.38
CA ALA A 123 -4.65 -4.35 6.49
C ALA A 123 -3.35 -5.03 6.05
N ARG A 124 -2.68 -4.46 5.04
CA ARG A 124 -1.36 -4.89 4.60
C ARG A 124 -0.37 -3.78 4.93
N HIS A 125 0.62 -4.07 5.79
CA HIS A 125 1.66 -3.11 6.11
C HIS A 125 2.68 -3.01 4.96
N TYR A 126 3.14 -1.80 4.69
CA TYR A 126 4.31 -1.54 3.86
C TYR A 126 5.12 -0.38 4.43
N THR A 127 6.38 -0.29 4.04
CA THR A 127 7.22 0.90 4.24
C THR A 127 7.51 1.56 2.91
N SER A 128 7.21 2.86 2.78
CA SER A 128 7.68 3.63 1.63
C SER A 128 9.18 3.87 1.74
N ILE A 129 9.95 3.48 0.73
CA ILE A 129 11.39 3.73 0.66
C ILE A 129 11.73 4.55 -0.59
N ARG A 130 12.63 5.52 -0.44
CA ARG A 130 13.14 6.34 -1.56
C ARG A 130 14.46 5.76 -2.07
N THR A 131 14.97 6.30 -3.18
CA THR A 131 16.22 5.87 -3.82
C THR A 131 17.40 5.79 -2.84
N GLN A 132 17.59 6.77 -1.96
CA GLN A 132 18.68 6.76 -0.98
C GLN A 132 18.52 5.66 0.08
N THR A 133 17.29 5.38 0.50
CA THR A 133 16.97 4.32 1.46
C THR A 133 17.17 2.95 0.81
N LEU A 134 16.68 2.77 -0.42
CA LEU A 134 16.86 1.55 -1.20
C LEU A 134 18.35 1.24 -1.36
N ALA A 135 19.16 2.22 -1.79
CA ALA A 135 20.59 2.02 -1.95
C ALA A 135 21.28 1.48 -0.69
N ARG A 136 20.90 2.00 0.48
CA ARG A 136 21.57 1.72 1.77
C ARG A 136 21.00 0.53 2.53
N GLU A 137 19.70 0.29 2.44
CA GLU A 137 18.98 -0.53 3.41
C GLU A 137 18.03 -1.56 2.79
N VAL A 138 18.01 -1.73 1.46
CA VAL A 138 17.08 -2.67 0.80
C VAL A 138 17.21 -4.11 1.32
N ASP A 139 18.42 -4.54 1.72
CA ASP A 139 18.66 -5.89 2.26
C ASP A 139 17.96 -6.15 3.59
N LYS A 140 17.48 -5.11 4.30
CA LYS A 140 16.68 -5.27 5.51
C LYS A 140 15.27 -5.79 5.21
N TYR A 141 14.77 -5.57 3.99
CA TYR A 141 13.40 -5.90 3.60
C TYR A 141 13.32 -7.28 2.95
N LYS A 142 12.25 -8.02 3.25
CA LYS A 142 12.00 -9.35 2.66
C LYS A 142 11.41 -9.27 1.27
N LEU A 143 10.71 -8.19 0.97
CA LEU A 143 10.07 -7.93 -0.32
C LEU A 143 10.18 -6.44 -0.67
N VAL A 144 10.53 -6.15 -1.91
CA VAL A 144 10.44 -4.82 -2.51
C VAL A 144 9.40 -4.85 -3.63
N ILE A 145 8.53 -3.85 -3.67
CA ILE A 145 7.55 -3.64 -4.73
C ILE A 145 8.00 -2.42 -5.55
N VAL A 146 8.11 -2.58 -6.87
CA VAL A 146 8.39 -1.52 -7.83
C VAL A 146 7.12 -1.24 -8.63
N PRO A 147 6.31 -0.22 -8.23
CA PRO A 147 5.01 0.01 -8.82
C PRO A 147 5.12 0.83 -10.11
N GLU A 148 4.95 0.21 -11.27
CA GLU A 148 4.75 0.89 -12.58
C GLU A 148 5.81 1.97 -12.87
N THR A 149 7.05 1.73 -12.44
CA THR A 149 8.10 2.75 -12.42
C THR A 149 8.78 2.87 -13.79
N GLU A 150 8.47 3.95 -14.50
CA GLU A 150 8.98 4.24 -15.86
C GLU A 150 10.44 4.70 -15.89
N PHE A 151 10.82 5.55 -14.94
CA PHE A 151 12.14 6.17 -14.93
C PHE A 151 12.89 5.69 -13.69
N LEU A 152 13.95 4.94 -13.97
CA LEU A 152 14.80 4.29 -12.98
C LEU A 152 16.25 4.35 -13.44
N GLU A 153 17.17 4.62 -12.52
CA GLU A 153 18.59 4.65 -12.82
C GLU A 153 19.16 3.23 -12.89
N ASP A 154 20.14 3.03 -13.78
CA ASP A 154 20.88 1.76 -13.89
C ASP A 154 21.49 1.30 -12.55
N GLU A 155 21.96 2.24 -11.73
CA GLU A 155 22.48 1.93 -10.39
C GLU A 155 21.40 1.34 -9.47
N THR A 156 20.17 1.86 -9.55
CA THR A 156 19.03 1.34 -8.79
C THR A 156 18.67 -0.08 -9.26
N VAL A 157 18.72 -0.32 -10.56
CA VAL A 157 18.49 -1.65 -11.15
C VAL A 157 19.57 -2.65 -10.74
N ALA A 158 20.85 -2.24 -10.79
CA ALA A 158 21.96 -3.06 -10.33
C ALA A 158 21.83 -3.39 -8.83
N ARG A 159 21.39 -2.41 -8.01
CA ARG A 159 21.17 -2.62 -6.59
C ARG A 159 20.04 -3.60 -6.29
N LEU A 160 18.93 -3.51 -7.03
CA LEU A 160 17.81 -4.46 -6.94
C LEU A 160 18.21 -5.85 -7.42
N THR A 161 19.05 -5.94 -8.46
CA THR A 161 19.58 -7.22 -8.96
C THR A 161 20.39 -7.92 -7.87
N ALA A 162 21.37 -7.24 -7.28
CA ALA A 162 22.18 -7.80 -6.18
C ALA A 162 21.33 -8.16 -4.95
N TYR A 163 20.31 -7.35 -4.64
CA TYR A 163 19.35 -7.65 -3.59
C TYR A 163 18.61 -8.98 -3.85
N VAL A 164 18.09 -9.19 -5.05
CA VAL A 164 17.39 -10.44 -5.39
C VAL A 164 18.35 -11.62 -5.39
N GLU A 165 19.53 -11.51 -6.01
CA GLU A 165 20.53 -12.59 -6.06
C GLU A 165 20.93 -13.09 -4.66
N SER A 166 20.96 -12.19 -3.67
CA SER A 166 21.30 -12.49 -2.27
C SER A 166 20.14 -13.00 -1.41
N GLY A 167 18.94 -13.17 -1.96
CA GLY A 167 17.77 -13.72 -1.24
C GLY A 167 16.58 -12.79 -1.12
N GLY A 168 16.71 -11.56 -1.63
CA GLY A 168 15.63 -10.59 -1.71
C GLY A 168 14.52 -11.04 -2.64
N ARG A 169 13.31 -10.49 -2.42
CA ARG A 169 12.16 -10.76 -3.28
C ARG A 169 11.68 -9.48 -3.91
N LEU A 170 11.32 -9.55 -5.19
CA LEU A 170 10.93 -8.38 -5.96
C LEU A 170 9.57 -8.61 -6.61
N LEU A 171 8.65 -7.67 -6.45
CA LEU A 171 7.40 -7.60 -7.19
C LEU A 171 7.43 -6.38 -8.11
N ILE A 172 7.35 -6.62 -9.41
CA ILE A 172 7.37 -5.58 -10.44
C ILE A 172 6.00 -5.53 -11.08
N THR A 173 5.43 -4.34 -11.22
CA THR A 173 4.18 -4.13 -11.97
C THR A 173 4.45 -3.26 -13.19
N GLN A 174 3.86 -3.64 -14.32
CA GLN A 174 4.13 -3.04 -15.62
C GLN A 174 3.52 -1.64 -15.74
N SER A 175 4.33 -0.64 -16.14
CA SER A 175 3.82 0.68 -16.51
C SER A 175 2.91 0.61 -17.75
N PRO A 176 1.82 1.41 -17.82
CA PRO A 176 0.98 1.51 -19.01
C PRO A 176 1.61 2.33 -20.15
N SER A 177 2.78 2.96 -19.94
CA SER A 177 3.43 3.78 -20.96
C SER A 177 4.14 2.90 -22.00
N GLU A 178 3.70 2.97 -23.26
CA GLU A 178 4.37 2.28 -24.38
C GLU A 178 5.74 2.89 -24.72
N GLU A 179 5.92 4.18 -24.46
CA GLU A 179 7.15 4.92 -24.76
C GLU A 179 8.26 4.60 -23.76
N ALA A 180 7.94 4.64 -22.46
CA ALA A 180 8.93 4.44 -21.40
C ALA A 180 8.96 3.00 -20.87
N GLY A 181 7.80 2.37 -20.72
CA GLY A 181 7.67 1.01 -20.20
C GLY A 181 8.27 0.83 -18.80
N VAL A 182 8.69 -0.39 -18.50
CA VAL A 182 9.53 -0.71 -17.33
C VAL A 182 10.97 -0.80 -17.81
N HIS A 183 11.91 -0.38 -16.97
CA HIS A 183 13.34 -0.43 -17.29
C HIS A 183 13.77 -1.82 -17.83
N PRO A 184 14.48 -1.92 -18.96
CA PRO A 184 14.86 -3.21 -19.57
C PRO A 184 15.58 -4.16 -18.61
N GLY A 185 16.53 -3.65 -17.83
CA GLY A 185 17.22 -4.49 -16.82
C GLY A 185 16.31 -5.08 -15.73
N LEU A 186 15.15 -4.48 -15.46
CA LEU A 186 14.13 -5.08 -14.58
C LEU A 186 13.33 -6.19 -15.28
N LEU A 187 13.07 -6.05 -16.59
CA LEU A 187 12.46 -7.11 -17.40
C LEU A 187 13.40 -8.31 -17.53
N ASP A 188 14.70 -8.06 -17.76
CA ASP A 188 15.74 -9.09 -17.76
C ASP A 188 15.83 -9.82 -16.41
N LEU A 189 15.82 -9.06 -15.31
CA LEU A 189 15.81 -9.61 -13.95
C LEU A 189 14.56 -10.49 -13.70
N ALA A 190 13.39 -10.03 -14.14
CA ALA A 190 12.14 -10.80 -14.09
C ALA A 190 12.13 -12.01 -15.04
N GLY A 191 13.03 -12.05 -16.04
CA GLY A 191 13.06 -13.06 -17.08
C GLY A 191 11.84 -12.99 -17.98
N VAL A 192 11.48 -11.78 -18.44
CA VAL A 192 10.41 -11.60 -19.41
C VAL A 192 10.91 -10.79 -20.60
N GLU A 193 10.52 -11.20 -21.80
CA GLU A 193 10.74 -10.45 -23.04
C GLU A 193 9.45 -9.74 -23.43
N LEU A 194 9.50 -8.42 -23.60
CA LEU A 194 8.38 -7.63 -24.09
C LEU A 194 8.23 -7.82 -25.60
N GLU A 195 7.11 -8.38 -26.06
CA GLU A 195 6.81 -8.46 -27.50
C GLU A 195 6.15 -7.16 -27.98
N CYS A 196 5.10 -6.72 -27.28
CA CYS A 196 4.43 -5.45 -27.54
C CYS A 196 3.50 -5.09 -26.38
N PHE A 197 2.89 -3.91 -26.45
CA PHE A 197 1.75 -3.57 -25.60
C PHE A 197 0.44 -4.02 -26.24
N SER A 198 -0.52 -4.37 -25.39
CA SER A 198 -1.90 -4.62 -25.83
C SER A 198 -2.43 -3.37 -26.54
N PRO A 199 -3.03 -3.50 -27.74
CA PRO A 199 -3.65 -2.36 -28.42
C PRO A 199 -4.92 -1.86 -27.70
N LEU A 200 -5.30 -2.48 -26.58
CA LEU A 200 -6.50 -2.20 -25.81
C LEU A 200 -6.14 -1.65 -24.43
N ASN A 201 -6.96 -0.69 -23.97
CA ASN A 201 -6.89 -0.14 -22.62
C ASN A 201 -7.52 -1.05 -21.55
N TYR A 202 -7.60 -2.36 -21.81
CA TYR A 202 -8.10 -3.37 -20.88
C TYR A 202 -7.62 -4.76 -21.29
N CYS A 203 -7.63 -5.68 -20.33
CA CYS A 203 -7.42 -7.11 -20.57
C CYS A 203 -8.28 -7.93 -19.61
N TYR A 204 -8.25 -9.25 -19.76
CA TYR A 204 -8.75 -10.19 -18.77
C TYR A 204 -7.60 -11.00 -18.17
N PHE A 205 -7.77 -11.51 -16.97
CA PHE A 205 -6.78 -12.35 -16.30
C PHE A 205 -7.45 -13.46 -15.47
N GLY A 206 -6.72 -14.56 -15.26
CA GLY A 206 -7.22 -15.76 -14.59
C GLY A 206 -7.64 -16.83 -15.60
N ASP A 207 -8.51 -17.74 -15.19
CA ASP A 207 -8.92 -18.88 -16.00
C ASP A 207 -10.29 -18.68 -16.67
N LEU A 208 -10.44 -19.27 -17.85
CA LEU A 208 -11.74 -19.41 -18.51
C LEU A 208 -12.62 -20.43 -17.76
N PRO A 209 -13.96 -20.30 -17.82
CA PRO A 209 -14.72 -19.35 -18.64
C PRO A 209 -14.97 -17.97 -18.00
N GLU A 210 -14.56 -17.76 -16.74
CA GLU A 210 -14.91 -16.55 -15.97
C GLU A 210 -13.67 -15.76 -15.49
N PRO A 211 -12.84 -15.24 -16.40
CA PRO A 211 -11.70 -14.44 -16.01
C PRO A 211 -12.15 -13.05 -15.52
N ALA A 212 -11.34 -12.43 -14.67
CA ALA A 212 -11.57 -11.08 -14.20
C ALA A 212 -11.05 -10.05 -15.21
N ALA A 213 -11.64 -8.86 -15.24
CA ALA A 213 -11.23 -7.79 -16.14
C ALA A 213 -10.38 -6.74 -15.43
N ALA A 214 -9.29 -6.31 -16.06
CA ALA A 214 -8.43 -5.21 -15.64
C ALA A 214 -8.52 -4.03 -16.63
N GLY A 215 -8.06 -2.86 -16.25
CA GLY A 215 -8.03 -1.66 -17.07
C GLY A 215 -6.61 -1.10 -17.19
N GLY A 216 -6.35 -0.38 -18.27
CA GLY A 216 -5.02 0.12 -18.63
C GLY A 216 -4.33 -0.73 -19.69
N HIS A 217 -3.28 -0.17 -20.27
CA HIS A 217 -2.42 -0.84 -21.24
C HIS A 217 -1.55 -1.87 -20.54
N SER A 218 -1.72 -3.13 -20.92
CA SER A 218 -0.94 -4.26 -20.39
C SER A 218 0.14 -4.65 -21.39
N ALA A 219 1.24 -5.23 -20.89
CA ALA A 219 2.30 -5.75 -21.74
C ALA A 219 2.00 -7.19 -22.16
N PHE A 220 2.19 -7.49 -23.43
CA PHE A 220 2.31 -8.87 -23.92
C PHE A 220 3.77 -9.27 -23.83
N VAL A 221 4.06 -10.19 -22.90
CA VAL A 221 5.42 -10.66 -22.63
C VAL A 221 5.55 -12.16 -22.83
N LYS A 222 6.75 -12.64 -23.13
CA LYS A 222 7.08 -14.06 -23.08
C LYS A 222 8.01 -14.36 -21.90
N PRO A 223 7.72 -15.38 -21.09
CA PRO A 223 8.66 -15.86 -20.09
C PRO A 223 9.93 -16.39 -20.76
N ILE A 224 11.09 -15.94 -20.30
CA ILE A 224 12.43 -16.37 -20.71
C ILE A 224 13.29 -16.66 -19.48
N ASN A 225 14.49 -17.18 -19.66
CA ASN A 225 15.49 -17.34 -18.58
C ASN A 225 14.97 -18.08 -17.33
N GLY A 226 14.07 -19.05 -17.52
CA GLY A 226 13.49 -19.87 -16.45
C GLY A 226 12.30 -19.23 -15.71
N ALA A 227 11.78 -18.09 -16.17
CA ALA A 227 10.51 -17.57 -15.68
C ALA A 227 9.34 -18.48 -16.08
N THR A 228 8.36 -18.61 -15.20
CA THR A 228 7.15 -19.40 -15.41
C THR A 228 5.91 -18.52 -15.34
N GLU A 229 4.95 -18.76 -16.22
CA GLU A 229 3.61 -18.17 -16.10
C GLU A 229 2.91 -18.70 -14.84
N ILE A 230 2.35 -17.79 -14.05
CA ILE A 230 1.55 -18.13 -12.86
C ILE A 230 0.11 -17.61 -12.93
N VAL A 231 -0.17 -16.65 -13.83
CA VAL A 231 -1.54 -16.17 -14.12
C VAL A 231 -1.63 -15.90 -15.60
N LYS A 232 -2.67 -16.43 -16.26
CA LYS A 232 -2.94 -16.21 -17.68
C LYS A 232 -3.53 -14.83 -17.93
N MET A 233 -3.12 -14.18 -19.03
CA MET A 233 -3.84 -13.06 -19.62
C MET A 233 -4.77 -13.60 -20.70
N ILE A 234 -6.06 -13.28 -20.58
CA ILE A 234 -7.10 -13.76 -21.49
C ILE A 234 -7.46 -12.64 -22.47
N ALA A 235 -7.45 -12.97 -23.76
CA ALA A 235 -7.78 -12.05 -24.83
C ALA A 235 -9.30 -11.86 -24.93
N PRO A 236 -9.77 -10.63 -25.23
CA PRO A 236 -11.17 -10.39 -25.54
C PRO A 236 -11.56 -10.96 -26.91
N LEU A 237 -12.85 -11.19 -27.09
CA LEU A 237 -13.46 -11.56 -28.36
C LEU A 237 -13.23 -10.45 -29.38
N ARG A 238 -12.68 -10.84 -30.54
CA ARG A 238 -12.47 -9.88 -31.63
C ARG A 238 -13.75 -9.68 -32.44
N ALA A 239 -14.42 -8.55 -32.23
CA ALA A 239 -15.66 -8.19 -32.93
C ALA A 239 -15.57 -6.79 -33.56
N GLY A 240 -15.98 -6.68 -34.84
CA GLY A 240 -16.14 -5.41 -35.57
C GLY A 240 -14.86 -4.73 -36.10
N LYS A 241 -15.03 -3.60 -36.81
CA LYS A 241 -13.93 -2.72 -37.24
C LYS A 241 -13.38 -1.97 -36.02
N GLY A 242 -12.37 -2.53 -35.37
CA GLY A 242 -11.84 -2.08 -34.08
C GLY A 242 -11.50 -3.23 -33.13
N GLY A 243 -11.98 -4.45 -33.46
CA GLY A 243 -11.37 -5.70 -33.02
C GLY A 243 -11.53 -6.09 -31.56
N ALA A 244 -12.18 -5.30 -30.69
CA ALA A 244 -12.51 -5.71 -29.31
C ALA A 244 -13.51 -4.76 -28.61
N GLN A 245 -14.57 -4.34 -29.30
CA GLN A 245 -15.66 -3.57 -28.70
C GLN A 245 -16.97 -4.34 -28.87
N PHE A 246 -17.75 -4.48 -27.80
CA PHE A 246 -19.06 -5.13 -27.84
C PHE A 246 -20.10 -4.22 -27.19
N GLY A 247 -21.01 -3.68 -28.00
CA GLY A 247 -21.97 -2.66 -27.57
C GLY A 247 -21.27 -1.42 -26.99
N HIS A 248 -21.68 -1.02 -25.78
CA HIS A 248 -21.15 0.15 -25.07
C HIS A 248 -19.83 -0.09 -24.33
N GLY A 249 -19.23 -1.29 -24.42
CA GLY A 249 -18.10 -1.63 -23.55
C GLY A 249 -17.11 -2.65 -24.10
N ARG A 250 -16.44 -3.31 -23.14
CA ARG A 250 -15.41 -4.32 -23.36
C ARG A 250 -16.02 -5.55 -24.04
N ALA A 251 -15.36 -6.06 -25.06
CA ALA A 251 -15.76 -7.33 -25.65
C ALA A 251 -15.56 -8.48 -24.65
N PRO A 252 -16.47 -9.47 -24.59
CA PRO A 252 -16.35 -10.60 -23.66
C PRO A 252 -15.01 -11.31 -23.77
N ALA A 253 -14.56 -11.97 -22.70
CA ALA A 253 -13.38 -12.83 -22.77
C ALA A 253 -13.58 -13.96 -23.79
N HIS A 254 -12.50 -14.35 -24.49
CA HIS A 254 -12.56 -15.34 -25.56
C HIS A 254 -11.56 -16.49 -25.39
N GLY A 255 -10.26 -16.17 -25.33
CA GLY A 255 -9.22 -17.20 -25.46
C GLY A 255 -7.92 -16.81 -24.78
N TYR A 256 -7.16 -17.83 -24.39
CA TYR A 256 -5.78 -17.66 -23.93
C TYR A 256 -4.84 -17.68 -25.14
N GLU A 257 -4.14 -16.58 -25.40
CA GLU A 257 -3.24 -16.42 -26.57
C GLU A 257 -1.76 -16.65 -26.21
N GLY A 258 -1.47 -17.26 -25.05
CA GLY A 258 -0.09 -17.56 -24.65
C GLY A 258 0.67 -16.39 -24.03
N TYR A 259 -0.03 -15.44 -23.41
CA TYR A 259 0.56 -14.31 -22.68
C TYR A 259 0.22 -14.38 -21.19
N PRO A 260 1.20 -14.22 -20.29
CA PRO A 260 0.97 -14.20 -18.86
C PRO A 260 0.48 -12.82 -18.41
N ALA A 261 -0.49 -12.81 -17.50
CA ALA A 261 -0.81 -11.67 -16.65
C ALA A 261 0.21 -11.53 -15.51
N ALA A 262 0.77 -12.65 -15.03
CA ALA A 262 1.86 -12.63 -14.09
C ALA A 262 2.81 -13.82 -14.30
N THR A 263 4.08 -13.59 -14.01
CA THR A 263 5.17 -14.57 -14.07
C THR A 263 5.94 -14.59 -12.77
N GLU A 264 6.65 -15.68 -12.53
CA GLU A 264 7.58 -15.84 -11.42
C GLU A 264 8.89 -16.43 -11.91
N ARG A 265 10.01 -15.94 -11.36
CA ARG A 265 11.36 -16.41 -11.64
C ARG A 265 12.18 -16.51 -10.36
N GLN A 266 12.95 -17.57 -10.22
CA GLN A 266 13.99 -17.69 -9.18
C GLN A 266 15.31 -17.12 -9.71
N VAL A 267 16.01 -16.33 -8.89
CA VAL A 267 17.27 -15.66 -9.25
C VAL A 267 18.21 -15.70 -8.06
N GLY A 268 19.31 -16.44 -8.16
CA GLY A 268 20.19 -16.70 -7.03
C GLY A 268 19.42 -17.34 -5.87
N SER A 269 19.47 -16.73 -4.69
CA SER A 269 18.71 -17.16 -3.51
C SER A 269 17.33 -16.51 -3.39
N GLY A 270 16.99 -15.58 -4.28
CA GLY A 270 15.76 -14.79 -4.24
C GLY A 270 14.82 -15.07 -5.39
N SER A 271 13.77 -14.26 -5.51
CA SER A 271 12.73 -14.44 -6.52
C SER A 271 12.14 -13.13 -7.01
N VAL A 272 11.66 -13.14 -8.26
CA VAL A 272 10.98 -12.03 -8.90
C VAL A 272 9.61 -12.48 -9.33
N VAL A 273 8.58 -11.73 -8.97
CA VAL A 273 7.24 -11.81 -9.57
C VAL A 273 7.05 -10.57 -10.43
N TYR A 274 6.66 -10.78 -11.68
CA TYR A 274 6.33 -9.70 -12.60
C TYR A 274 4.85 -9.77 -12.96
N CYS A 275 4.13 -8.67 -12.79
CA CYS A 275 2.75 -8.49 -13.18
C CYS A 275 2.69 -7.60 -14.42
N ALA A 276 2.20 -8.15 -15.52
CA ALA A 276 2.13 -7.48 -16.82
C ALA A 276 1.05 -6.39 -16.92
N LEU A 277 0.39 -6.08 -15.80
CA LEU A 277 -0.72 -5.15 -15.69
C LEU A 277 -0.31 -3.88 -14.91
N PRO A 278 -0.82 -2.70 -15.30
CA PRO A 278 -0.69 -1.46 -14.54
C PRO A 278 -1.68 -1.43 -13.36
N ILE A 279 -1.50 -2.38 -12.46
CA ILE A 279 -2.49 -2.80 -11.48
C ILE A 279 -2.76 -1.77 -10.38
N PHE A 280 -1.75 -1.00 -10.00
CA PHE A 280 -1.86 0.03 -8.98
C PHE A 280 -2.43 1.32 -9.55
N GLY A 281 -1.96 1.74 -10.72
CA GLY A 281 -2.51 2.88 -11.45
C GLY A 281 -3.96 2.64 -11.86
N GLU A 282 -4.35 1.39 -12.13
CA GLU A 282 -5.75 1.01 -12.25
C GLU A 282 -6.50 1.22 -10.93
N TYR A 283 -6.02 0.64 -9.83
CA TYR A 283 -6.71 0.73 -8.54
C TYR A 283 -6.90 2.16 -8.06
N TRP A 284 -5.92 3.04 -8.30
CA TRP A 284 -6.02 4.47 -8.02
C TRP A 284 -7.19 5.13 -8.75
N ARG A 285 -7.30 4.89 -10.07
CA ARG A 285 -8.34 5.48 -10.93
C ARG A 285 -9.70 4.83 -10.74
N ARG A 286 -9.69 3.52 -10.49
CA ARG A 286 -10.86 2.64 -10.39
C ARG A 286 -10.54 1.51 -9.41
N PRO A 287 -10.98 1.60 -8.14
CA PRO A 287 -10.74 0.58 -7.11
C PRO A 287 -11.36 -0.79 -7.44
N ASN A 288 -10.73 -1.52 -8.37
CA ASN A 288 -11.19 -2.80 -8.87
C ASN A 288 -10.80 -3.91 -7.89
N LEU A 289 -11.80 -4.53 -7.25
CA LEU A 289 -11.57 -5.55 -6.22
C LEU A 289 -10.92 -6.82 -6.77
N HIS A 290 -11.08 -7.11 -8.06
CA HIS A 290 -10.46 -8.28 -8.68
C HIS A 290 -8.96 -8.08 -8.90
N THR A 291 -8.54 -6.88 -9.31
CA THR A 291 -7.11 -6.60 -9.52
C THR A 291 -6.37 -6.49 -8.20
N ARG A 292 -7.01 -5.90 -7.18
CA ARG A 292 -6.54 -6.03 -5.80
C ARG A 292 -6.41 -7.50 -5.36
N GLY A 293 -7.41 -8.33 -5.64
CA GLY A 293 -7.39 -9.76 -5.32
C GLY A 293 -6.24 -10.50 -5.98
N LEU A 294 -5.98 -10.21 -7.27
CA LEU A 294 -4.79 -10.68 -7.99
C LEU A 294 -3.52 -10.24 -7.28
N LEU A 295 -3.36 -8.95 -6.97
CA LEU A 295 -2.15 -8.46 -6.31
C LEU A 295 -1.90 -9.17 -4.99
N PHE A 296 -2.91 -9.32 -4.14
CA PHE A 296 -2.72 -10.00 -2.85
C PHE A 296 -2.45 -11.49 -3.01
N THR A 297 -2.98 -12.13 -4.05
CA THR A 297 -2.59 -13.51 -4.38
C THR A 297 -1.11 -13.59 -4.77
N LEU A 298 -0.60 -12.62 -5.54
CA LEU A 298 0.83 -12.54 -5.88
C LEU A 298 1.69 -12.23 -4.66
N LEU A 299 1.22 -11.34 -3.78
CA LEU A 299 1.88 -10.96 -2.54
C LEU A 299 1.98 -12.15 -1.57
N ASP A 300 0.87 -12.86 -1.35
CA ASP A 300 0.82 -14.04 -0.48
C ASP A 300 1.60 -15.22 -1.09
N ARG A 301 1.77 -15.27 -2.42
CA ARG A 301 2.67 -16.23 -3.07
C ARG A 301 4.14 -15.92 -2.81
N ILE A 302 4.56 -14.67 -3.03
CA ILE A 302 5.97 -14.29 -2.91
C ILE A 302 6.40 -14.15 -1.45
N LEU A 303 5.50 -13.75 -0.55
CA LEU A 303 5.72 -13.61 0.89
C LEU A 303 4.66 -14.40 1.69
N PRO A 304 4.74 -15.75 1.71
CA PRO A 304 3.68 -16.60 2.29
C PRO A 304 3.54 -16.50 3.80
N HIS A 305 4.58 -16.07 4.51
CA HIS A 305 4.59 -16.03 5.97
C HIS A 305 4.90 -14.61 6.48
N PRO A 306 4.00 -13.60 6.30
CA PRO A 306 4.21 -12.27 6.86
C PRO A 306 4.19 -12.31 8.40
N ILE A 307 4.75 -11.29 9.06
CA ILE A 307 4.75 -11.16 10.53
C ILE A 307 3.34 -11.04 11.06
N VAL A 308 2.48 -10.28 10.38
CA VAL A 308 1.10 -10.05 10.78
C VAL A 308 0.16 -10.47 9.66
N ARG A 309 -0.93 -11.13 10.04
CA ARG A 309 -2.11 -11.35 9.21
C ARG A 309 -3.30 -10.72 9.91
N VAL A 310 -4.11 -9.99 9.17
CA VAL A 310 -5.38 -9.47 9.66
C VAL A 310 -6.46 -9.96 8.71
N ASP A 311 -7.50 -10.59 9.26
CA ASP A 311 -8.66 -11.05 8.50
C ASP A 311 -9.86 -10.16 8.84
N THR A 312 -10.33 -9.41 7.84
CA THR A 312 -11.51 -8.57 7.96
C THR A 312 -12.10 -8.25 6.60
N LYS A 313 -13.37 -7.83 6.62
CA LYS A 313 -14.05 -7.19 5.47
C LYS A 313 -14.09 -5.67 5.58
N ALA A 314 -13.76 -5.12 6.75
CA ALA A 314 -13.73 -3.68 6.97
C ALA A 314 -12.47 -3.06 6.34
N GLN A 315 -12.54 -1.76 6.05
CA GLN A 315 -11.35 -1.01 5.67
C GLN A 315 -10.58 -0.65 6.94
N LEU A 316 -9.43 -1.29 7.13
CA LEU A 316 -8.48 -0.93 8.17
C LEU A 316 -7.07 -0.95 7.63
N GLU A 317 -6.24 -0.14 8.27
CA GLU A 317 -4.80 -0.14 8.11
C GLU A 317 -4.19 -0.94 9.26
N SER A 318 -3.18 -1.74 8.91
CA SER A 318 -2.31 -2.39 9.90
C SER A 318 -0.89 -1.91 9.67
N THR A 319 -0.26 -1.37 10.72
CA THR A 319 1.16 -1.05 10.70
C THR A 319 1.92 -1.89 11.70
N THR A 320 3.12 -2.34 11.31
CA THR A 320 3.99 -3.15 12.18
C THR A 320 5.21 -2.35 12.54
N MET A 321 5.32 -2.01 13.81
CA MET A 321 6.35 -1.16 14.38
C MET A 321 7.22 -1.98 15.33
N ARG A 322 8.48 -1.60 15.46
CA ARG A 322 9.43 -2.13 16.45
C ARG A 322 9.77 -1.03 17.45
N LYS A 323 9.76 -1.41 18.73
CA LYS A 323 10.24 -0.58 19.84
C LYS A 323 11.15 -1.42 20.72
N ALA A 324 12.46 -1.11 20.74
CA ALA A 324 13.46 -2.01 21.30
C ALA A 324 13.27 -3.45 20.76
N ASP A 325 12.96 -4.43 21.60
CA ASP A 325 12.71 -5.82 21.19
C ASP A 325 11.23 -6.18 21.04
N ASP A 326 10.34 -5.22 21.22
CA ASP A 326 8.90 -5.42 21.13
C ASP A 326 8.41 -5.22 19.70
N LEU A 327 7.45 -6.05 19.30
CA LEU A 327 6.61 -5.82 18.13
C LEU A 327 5.34 -5.09 18.57
N ILE A 328 5.00 -4.01 17.88
CA ILE A 328 3.78 -3.25 18.07
C ILE A 328 3.00 -3.28 16.76
N VAL A 329 1.75 -3.73 16.80
CA VAL A 329 0.86 -3.74 15.65
C VAL A 329 -0.23 -2.70 15.87
N HIS A 330 -0.19 -1.60 15.13
CA HIS A 330 -1.30 -0.65 15.16
C HIS A 330 -2.36 -1.06 14.16
N LEU A 331 -3.62 -0.90 14.56
CA LEU A 331 -4.80 -1.05 13.72
C LEU A 331 -5.49 0.30 13.70
N VAL A 332 -5.69 0.87 12.51
CA VAL A 332 -6.40 2.14 12.31
C VAL A 332 -7.64 1.91 11.47
N ASN A 333 -8.78 2.44 11.92
CA ASN A 333 -10.03 2.32 11.20
C ASN A 333 -10.11 3.32 10.04
N HIS A 334 -10.26 2.79 8.83
CA HIS A 334 -10.44 3.57 7.59
C HIS A 334 -11.87 3.43 7.03
N SER A 335 -12.81 2.90 7.81
CA SER A 335 -14.20 2.67 7.39
C SER A 335 -15.11 3.89 7.61
N GLY A 336 -14.54 5.03 8.01
CA GLY A 336 -15.27 6.29 8.18
C GLY A 336 -15.89 6.77 6.86
N ARG A 337 -17.08 7.38 6.95
CA ARG A 337 -17.70 8.03 5.79
C ARG A 337 -17.00 9.36 5.54
N GLU A 338 -16.01 9.33 4.66
CA GLU A 338 -15.31 10.53 4.19
C GLU A 338 -16.07 11.21 3.04
N VAL A 339 -16.26 12.52 3.15
CA VAL A 339 -16.74 13.41 2.10
C VAL A 339 -15.70 14.48 1.85
N LEU A 340 -15.58 14.95 0.60
CA LEU A 340 -14.67 16.03 0.25
C LEU A 340 -15.42 17.35 0.11
N LEU A 341 -15.13 18.30 0.98
CA LEU A 341 -15.60 19.68 0.83
C LEU A 341 -14.81 20.36 -0.29
N GLY A 342 -15.54 20.91 -1.26
CA GLY A 342 -14.94 21.57 -2.43
C GLY A 342 -14.07 20.66 -3.31
N ASN A 343 -14.13 19.33 -3.13
CA ASN A 343 -13.21 18.32 -3.68
C ASN A 343 -11.79 18.29 -3.09
N TRP A 344 -11.51 19.00 -2.00
CA TRP A 344 -10.14 19.12 -1.46
C TRP A 344 -10.03 18.76 0.02
N TYR A 345 -10.98 19.19 0.86
CA TYR A 345 -10.85 19.03 2.31
C TYR A 345 -11.63 17.80 2.80
N PRO A 346 -10.95 16.78 3.34
CA PRO A 346 -11.62 15.60 3.86
C PRO A 346 -12.38 15.92 5.14
N LEU A 347 -13.61 15.42 5.20
CA LEU A 347 -14.50 15.48 6.34
C LEU A 347 -15.05 14.07 6.59
N THR A 348 -14.85 13.56 7.80
CA THR A 348 -15.48 12.34 8.29
C THR A 348 -16.79 12.70 8.99
N GLU A 349 -17.92 12.33 8.38
CA GLU A 349 -19.26 12.57 8.95
C GLU A 349 -19.64 11.54 10.01
N TYR A 350 -19.08 10.33 9.91
CA TYR A 350 -19.41 9.21 10.77
C TYR A 350 -18.26 8.21 10.81
N MET A 351 -17.88 7.76 12.01
CA MET A 351 -16.91 6.70 12.23
C MET A 351 -17.61 5.44 12.78
N PRO A 352 -17.74 4.35 11.98
CA PRO A 352 -18.32 3.11 12.47
C PRO A 352 -17.35 2.33 13.35
N ILE A 353 -17.85 1.65 14.37
CA ILE A 353 -17.06 0.72 15.18
C ILE A 353 -16.93 -0.63 14.45
N ILE A 354 -15.70 -1.12 14.29
CA ILE A 354 -15.41 -2.48 13.81
C ILE A 354 -15.29 -3.41 15.01
N ARG A 355 -15.90 -4.60 14.95
CA ARG A 355 -15.86 -5.60 16.03
C ARG A 355 -15.22 -6.90 15.56
N ASN A 356 -14.64 -7.63 16.51
CA ASN A 356 -14.11 -8.99 16.32
C ASN A 356 -13.11 -9.11 15.17
N ILE A 357 -12.06 -8.28 15.20
CA ILE A 357 -11.01 -8.31 14.18
C ILE A 357 -10.05 -9.45 14.51
N GLU A 358 -9.91 -10.41 13.61
CA GLU A 358 -8.95 -11.49 13.78
C GLU A 358 -7.55 -11.04 13.37
N VAL A 359 -6.59 -11.22 14.28
CA VAL A 359 -5.18 -10.87 14.06
C VAL A 359 -4.33 -12.10 14.37
N GLY A 360 -3.49 -12.50 13.42
CA GLY A 360 -2.47 -13.53 13.59
C GLY A 360 -1.09 -12.90 13.60
N ILE A 361 -0.31 -13.16 14.65
CA ILE A 361 1.11 -12.79 14.74
C ILE A 361 1.95 -14.04 14.50
N ARG A 362 2.93 -14.00 13.59
CA ARG A 362 3.80 -15.15 13.31
C ARG A 362 4.49 -15.59 14.59
N ALA A 363 4.40 -16.86 14.94
CA ALA A 363 4.93 -17.35 16.21
C ALA A 363 6.46 -17.21 16.25
N ALA A 364 6.97 -16.62 17.33
CA ALA A 364 8.42 -16.46 17.59
C ALA A 364 8.93 -17.38 18.72
N GLY A 365 8.13 -18.36 19.15
CA GLY A 365 8.45 -19.26 20.27
C GLY A 365 7.21 -19.94 20.86
N ALA A 366 7.37 -20.64 21.97
CA ALA A 366 6.30 -21.43 22.60
C ALA A 366 5.29 -20.59 23.41
N SER A 367 5.66 -19.40 23.86
CA SER A 367 4.79 -18.50 24.62
C SER A 367 4.92 -17.07 24.10
N MET A 368 3.79 -16.45 23.79
CA MET A 368 3.71 -15.05 23.38
C MET A 368 2.70 -14.36 24.28
N SER A 369 3.11 -13.24 24.87
CA SER A 369 2.20 -12.33 25.57
C SER A 369 1.72 -11.27 24.57
N LEU A 370 0.41 -11.03 24.53
CA LEU A 370 -0.17 -9.99 23.68
C LEU A 370 -1.06 -9.10 24.53
N ARG A 371 -0.90 -7.78 24.40
CA ARG A 371 -1.66 -6.80 25.17
C ARG A 371 -2.20 -5.70 24.28
N LEU A 372 -3.46 -5.32 24.47
CA LEU A 372 -4.06 -4.16 23.84
C LEU A 372 -3.64 -2.88 24.54
N GLN A 373 -3.35 -1.85 23.77
CA GLN A 373 -3.12 -0.49 24.20
C GLN A 373 -4.05 0.45 23.44
N PRO A 374 -4.70 1.41 24.13
CA PRO A 374 -4.39 1.89 25.48
C PRO A 374 -5.15 1.18 26.64
N SER A 375 -6.00 0.19 26.36
CA SER A 375 -6.87 -0.42 27.39
C SER A 375 -6.17 -1.33 28.39
N ASP A 376 -4.90 -1.67 28.16
CA ASP A 376 -4.08 -2.58 28.96
C ASP A 376 -4.65 -4.01 29.10
N VAL A 377 -5.54 -4.41 28.18
CA VAL A 377 -6.19 -5.73 28.21
C VAL A 377 -5.26 -6.80 27.64
N GLU A 378 -4.97 -7.83 28.42
CA GLU A 378 -4.25 -9.03 27.95
C GLU A 378 -5.15 -9.89 27.05
N LEU A 379 -4.60 -10.37 25.94
CA LEU A 379 -5.26 -11.31 25.04
C LEU A 379 -4.57 -12.67 25.13
N THR A 380 -5.36 -13.72 25.27
CA THR A 380 -4.85 -15.10 25.25
C THR A 380 -4.80 -15.60 23.80
N PRO A 381 -3.61 -15.83 23.21
CA PRO A 381 -3.51 -16.33 21.84
C PRO A 381 -3.83 -17.80 21.74
N ILE A 382 -4.36 -18.20 20.58
CA ILE A 382 -4.43 -19.59 20.14
C ILE A 382 -3.35 -19.81 19.09
N LEU A 383 -2.42 -20.74 19.34
CA LEU A 383 -1.38 -21.10 18.37
C LEU A 383 -1.97 -22.03 17.30
N GLU A 384 -1.95 -21.59 16.05
CA GLU A 384 -2.49 -22.33 14.91
C GLU A 384 -1.68 -22.02 13.65
N ASN A 385 -1.28 -23.03 12.89
CA ASN A 385 -0.60 -22.87 11.60
C ASN A 385 0.64 -21.95 11.62
N GLY A 386 1.39 -21.93 12.73
CA GLY A 386 2.57 -21.09 12.91
C GLY A 386 2.27 -19.64 13.28
N TYR A 387 1.03 -19.30 13.67
CA TYR A 387 0.61 -17.97 14.12
C TYR A 387 -0.04 -18.04 15.51
N ALA A 388 0.24 -17.05 16.35
CA ALA A 388 -0.53 -16.72 17.55
C ALA A 388 -1.74 -15.87 17.13
N ARG A 389 -2.93 -16.46 17.13
CA ARG A 389 -4.18 -15.80 16.75
C ARG A 389 -4.88 -15.21 17.96
N VAL A 390 -5.30 -13.96 17.84
CA VAL A 390 -6.11 -13.24 18.82
C VAL A 390 -7.26 -12.51 18.12
N THR A 391 -8.28 -12.16 18.90
CA THR A 391 -9.39 -11.32 18.44
C THR A 391 -9.32 -9.97 19.13
N VAL A 392 -9.21 -8.90 18.35
CA VAL A 392 -9.38 -7.53 18.85
C VAL A 392 -10.89 -7.26 18.92
N PRO A 393 -11.45 -7.03 20.12
CA PRO A 393 -12.90 -7.03 20.31
C PRO A 393 -13.58 -5.85 19.62
N GLU A 394 -12.93 -4.69 19.63
CA GLU A 394 -13.50 -3.43 19.16
C GLU A 394 -12.41 -2.48 18.65
N LEU A 395 -12.70 -1.75 17.58
CA LEU A 395 -11.87 -0.70 17.01
C LEU A 395 -12.76 0.45 16.50
N GLU A 396 -12.67 1.61 17.16
CA GLU A 396 -13.31 2.84 16.68
C GLU A 396 -12.35 3.68 15.82
N TYR A 397 -11.21 4.10 16.38
CA TYR A 397 -10.18 4.85 15.62
C TYR A 397 -8.86 4.10 15.53
N MET A 398 -8.25 3.78 16.68
CA MET A 398 -6.95 3.09 16.73
C MET A 398 -6.82 2.21 17.97
N GLN A 399 -6.34 0.99 17.75
CA GLN A 399 -5.90 0.05 18.78
C GLN A 399 -4.48 -0.39 18.47
N SER A 400 -3.70 -0.73 19.50
CA SER A 400 -2.35 -1.27 19.32
C SER A 400 -2.22 -2.60 20.04
N LEU A 401 -1.70 -3.61 19.38
CA LEU A 401 -1.34 -4.89 19.97
C LEU A 401 0.17 -4.87 20.24
N VAL A 402 0.56 -4.99 21.51
CA VAL A 402 1.97 -5.04 21.92
C VAL A 402 2.35 -6.50 22.19
N ILE A 403 3.46 -6.93 21.60
CA ILE A 403 4.04 -8.26 21.75
C ILE A 403 5.46 -8.10 22.29
N PRO A 404 5.63 -8.15 23.63
CA PRO A 404 6.92 -7.90 24.25
C PRO A 404 7.96 -8.96 23.89
N GLY A 405 9.21 -8.54 23.67
CA GLY A 405 10.35 -9.42 23.41
C GLY A 405 10.25 -10.25 22.12
N TYR A 406 9.43 -9.85 21.16
CA TYR A 406 9.25 -10.56 19.89
C TYR A 406 10.55 -10.69 19.08
N PHE A 407 11.44 -9.69 19.17
CA PHE A 407 12.72 -9.65 18.46
C PHE A 407 13.93 -10.02 19.34
N ALA A 408 13.69 -10.48 20.57
CA ALA A 408 14.72 -10.81 21.55
C ALA A 408 15.51 -12.10 21.22
#